data_AF-K1IDV4-F1
#
_entry.id   AF-K1IDV4-F1
#
_cell.length_a   1.000
_cell.length_b   1.000
_cell.length_c   1.000
_cell.angle_alpha   90.00
_cell.angle_beta   90.00
_cell.angle_gamma   90.00
#
_symmetry.space_group_name_H-M   'P 1'
#
loop_
_entity.id
_entity.type
_entity.pdbx_description
1 polymer ?
#
loop_
_entity_poly.entity_id
_entity_poly.type
_entity_poly.pdbx_seq_one_letter_code
_entity_poly.pdbx_strand_id
1 'polypeptide(L)'
;MTVKPKELNEQWLIDLTGVKVYIAGPMTGLPMLNRPAFFAAEAYLQAQGAVVMNRAILPDGFSHDAYMRIAIPMMMECEAVAFLPGWQQSKGARQEFTRAHAYGLELLQLEVEEVVGELWVKRHLPLVV
;
A
#
# COMPACT_ATOMS: atom_id res chain seq x y z
N MET A 1 -12.73 14.76 -9.13
CA MET A 1 -13.68 15.25 -8.12
C MET A 1 -13.05 14.94 -6.78
N THR A 2 -12.76 15.96 -5.97
CA THR A 2 -12.00 15.88 -4.74
C THR A 2 -12.85 15.21 -3.66
N VAL A 3 -12.53 13.96 -3.31
CA VAL A 3 -13.12 13.31 -2.15
C VAL A 3 -12.51 13.95 -0.91
N LYS A 4 -13.37 14.54 -0.07
CA LYS A 4 -13.02 15.14 1.23
C LYS A 4 -12.46 14.05 2.17
N PRO A 5 -11.70 14.41 3.22
CA PRO A 5 -11.18 13.41 4.12
C PRO A 5 -12.31 12.67 4.84
N LYS A 6 -12.19 11.33 4.91
CA LYS A 6 -12.30 10.59 6.18
C LYS A 6 -13.69 10.55 6.85
N GLU A 7 -14.68 9.91 6.24
CA GLU A 7 -15.69 9.26 7.08
C GLU A 7 -15.05 7.98 7.62
N LEU A 8 -15.00 7.86 8.94
CA LEU A 8 -14.63 6.60 9.56
C LEU A 8 -15.82 5.65 9.44
N ASN A 9 -15.58 4.42 9.04
CA ASN A 9 -16.61 3.39 9.05
C ASN A 9 -16.96 2.99 10.50
N GLU A 10 -17.93 2.09 10.66
CA GLU A 10 -18.39 1.62 11.96
C GLU A 10 -17.28 0.96 12.81
N GLN A 11 -16.16 0.58 12.18
CA GLN A 11 -14.97 0.01 12.81
C GLN A 11 -13.91 1.08 13.14
N TRP A 12 -14.22 2.37 12.99
CA TRP A 12 -13.32 3.50 13.20
C TRP A 12 -12.09 3.49 12.27
N LEU A 13 -12.23 2.91 11.07
CA LEU A 13 -11.22 2.90 10.02
C LEU A 13 -11.61 3.87 8.89
N ILE A 14 -10.66 4.32 8.08
CA ILE A 14 -10.96 5.17 6.92
C ILE A 14 -11.83 4.36 5.94
N ASP A 15 -13.00 4.87 5.54
CA ASP A 15 -13.78 4.21 4.49
C ASP A 15 -13.02 4.22 3.16
N LEU A 16 -12.82 3.03 2.58
CA LEU A 16 -12.08 2.82 1.34
C LEU A 16 -13.00 2.47 0.16
N THR A 17 -14.31 2.51 0.34
CA THR A 17 -15.27 2.16 -0.71
C THR A 17 -15.09 3.05 -1.94
N GLY A 18 -14.70 2.45 -3.07
CA GLY A 18 -14.44 3.14 -4.33
C GLY A 18 -13.11 3.93 -4.38
N VAL A 19 -12.34 3.95 -3.30
CA VAL A 19 -11.06 4.65 -3.21
C VAL A 19 -9.99 3.88 -3.97
N LYS A 20 -9.20 4.57 -4.81
CA LYS A 20 -8.04 3.97 -5.45
C LYS A 20 -6.86 3.93 -4.48
N VAL A 21 -6.37 2.74 -4.16
CA VAL A 21 -5.31 2.54 -3.15
C VAL A 21 -4.09 1.88 -3.78
N TYR A 22 -2.91 2.47 -3.59
CA TYR A 22 -1.63 1.85 -3.96
C TYR A 22 -0.99 1.14 -2.76
N ILE A 23 -0.41 -0.04 -2.95
CA ILE A 23 0.30 -0.76 -1.88
C ILE A 23 1.81 -0.50 -1.97
N ALA A 24 2.40 -0.02 -0.87
CA ALA A 24 3.82 0.26 -0.74
C ALA A 24 4.46 -0.60 0.37
N GLY A 25 5.70 -1.06 0.17
CA GLY A 25 6.37 -1.92 1.16
C GLY A 25 7.77 -2.42 0.75
N PRO A 26 8.46 -3.14 1.66
CA PRO A 26 9.72 -3.80 1.33
C PRO A 26 9.48 -4.98 0.36
N MET A 27 10.41 -5.19 -0.59
CA MET A 27 10.38 -6.32 -1.52
C MET A 27 11.76 -6.98 -1.65
N THR A 28 12.77 -6.21 -2.04
CA THR A 28 14.14 -6.70 -2.27
C THR A 28 14.75 -7.27 -0.98
N GLY A 29 15.34 -8.46 -1.09
CA GLY A 29 15.98 -9.15 0.04
C GLY A 29 15.02 -10.00 0.90
N LEU A 30 13.72 -10.00 0.59
CA LEU A 30 12.73 -10.85 1.26
C LEU A 30 12.38 -12.08 0.41
N PRO A 31 11.99 -13.20 1.05
CA PRO A 31 11.50 -14.38 0.35
C PRO A 31 10.39 -14.03 -0.64
N MET A 32 10.45 -14.61 -1.85
CA MET A 32 9.48 -14.37 -2.93
C MET A 32 9.23 -12.89 -3.23
N LEU A 33 10.23 -12.02 -3.01
CA LEU A 33 10.12 -10.57 -3.16
C LEU A 33 8.97 -9.95 -2.33
N ASN A 34 8.61 -10.57 -1.22
CA ASN A 34 7.48 -10.20 -0.37
C ASN A 34 6.11 -10.22 -1.06
N ARG A 35 5.99 -10.85 -2.25
CA ARG A 35 4.74 -10.97 -3.00
C ARG A 35 3.56 -11.45 -2.14
N PRO A 36 3.70 -12.44 -1.24
CA PRO A 36 2.59 -12.86 -0.38
C PRO A 36 1.98 -11.73 0.47
N ALA A 37 2.80 -10.85 1.05
CA ALA A 37 2.30 -9.73 1.86
C ALA A 37 1.53 -8.72 1.01
N PHE A 38 2.01 -8.44 -0.20
CA PHE A 38 1.34 -7.54 -1.14
C PHE A 38 -0.02 -8.08 -1.59
N PHE A 39 -0.10 -9.38 -1.91
CA PHE A 39 -1.36 -10.00 -2.33
C PHE A 39 -2.35 -10.14 -1.17
N ALA A 40 -1.88 -10.42 0.06
CA ALA A 40 -2.73 -10.41 1.24
C ALA A 40 -3.31 -9.01 1.49
N ALA A 41 -2.49 -7.95 1.34
CA ALA A 41 -2.96 -6.58 1.44
C ALA A 41 -3.94 -6.20 0.34
N GLU A 42 -3.72 -6.63 -0.90
CA GLU A 42 -4.65 -6.42 -2.00
C GLU A 42 -6.01 -7.06 -1.74
N ALA A 43 -6.03 -8.33 -1.35
CA ALA A 43 -7.26 -9.04 -1.01
C ALA A 43 -8.03 -8.35 0.13
N TYR A 44 -7.32 -7.95 1.19
CA TYR A 44 -7.92 -7.23 2.31
C TYR A 44 -8.52 -5.88 1.88
N LEU A 45 -7.77 -5.04 1.16
CA LEU A 45 -8.23 -3.71 0.73
C LEU A 45 -9.40 -3.81 -0.24
N GLN A 46 -9.38 -4.77 -1.18
CA GLN A 46 -10.52 -5.06 -2.05
C GLN A 46 -11.77 -5.45 -1.25
N ALA A 47 -11.62 -6.24 -0.19
CA ALA A 47 -12.72 -6.59 0.71
C ALA A 47 -13.26 -5.38 1.49
N GLN A 48 -12.49 -4.30 1.64
CA GLN A 48 -12.94 -3.00 2.16
C GLN A 48 -13.54 -2.10 1.08
N GLY A 49 -13.71 -2.58 -0.15
CA GLY A 49 -14.32 -1.83 -1.26
C GLY A 49 -13.35 -0.96 -2.06
N ALA A 50 -12.05 -1.01 -1.79
CA ALA A 50 -11.06 -0.23 -2.55
C ALA A 50 -10.76 -0.82 -3.94
N VAL A 51 -10.36 0.06 -4.85
CA VAL A 51 -9.76 -0.30 -6.15
C VAL A 51 -8.24 -0.29 -5.99
N VAL A 52 -7.62 -1.47 -5.99
CA VAL A 52 -6.22 -1.60 -5.58
C VAL A 52 -5.25 -1.59 -6.77
N MET A 53 -4.16 -0.84 -6.65
CA MET A 53 -2.98 -0.95 -7.51
C MET A 53 -1.83 -1.62 -6.76
N ASN A 54 -1.49 -2.84 -7.17
CA ASN A 54 -0.46 -3.66 -6.55
C ASN A 54 0.78 -3.77 -7.45
N ARG A 55 1.91 -3.16 -7.07
CA ARG A 55 3.17 -3.26 -7.83
C ARG A 55 3.75 -4.67 -7.88
N ALA A 56 3.31 -5.58 -7.01
CA ALA A 56 3.77 -6.96 -7.04
C ALA A 56 3.35 -7.69 -8.32
N ILE A 57 2.40 -7.19 -9.11
CA ILE A 57 2.05 -7.82 -10.42
C ILE A 57 3.14 -7.62 -11.48
N LEU A 58 4.06 -6.66 -11.28
CA LEU A 58 5.09 -6.36 -12.26
C LEU A 58 6.03 -7.57 -12.45
N PRO A 59 6.47 -7.84 -13.70
CA PRO A 59 7.41 -8.93 -13.98
C PRO A 59 8.78 -8.66 -13.35
N ASP A 60 9.50 -9.74 -13.07
CA ASP A 60 10.87 -9.69 -12.54
C ASP A 60 11.89 -9.30 -13.63
N GLY A 61 13.08 -8.87 -13.21
CA GLY A 61 14.24 -8.65 -14.10
C GLY A 61 14.59 -7.19 -14.40
N PHE A 62 13.82 -6.22 -13.89
CA PHE A 62 14.15 -4.80 -14.03
C PHE A 62 15.03 -4.28 -12.89
N SER A 63 15.73 -3.17 -13.14
CA SER A 63 16.48 -2.47 -12.09
C SER A 63 15.55 -1.76 -11.12
N HIS A 64 16.05 -1.50 -9.91
CA HIS A 64 15.32 -0.72 -8.90
C HIS A 64 14.77 0.60 -9.47
N ASP A 65 15.60 1.36 -10.18
CA ASP A 65 15.19 2.66 -10.72
C ASP A 65 14.15 2.53 -11.83
N ALA A 66 14.19 1.46 -12.63
CA ALA A 66 13.16 1.17 -13.61
C ALA A 66 11.82 0.87 -12.93
N TYR A 67 11.82 0.08 -11.85
CA TYR A 67 10.61 -0.11 -11.04
C TYR A 67 10.10 1.19 -10.44
N MET A 68 10.97 2.06 -9.90
CA MET A 68 10.53 3.35 -9.35
C MET A 68 9.89 4.25 -10.40
N ARG A 69 10.39 4.25 -11.64
CA ARG A 69 9.78 5.00 -12.76
C ARG A 69 8.40 4.49 -13.19
N ILE A 70 8.02 3.27 -12.80
CA ILE A 70 6.70 2.68 -13.06
C ILE A 70 5.79 2.84 -11.83
N ALA A 71 6.31 2.46 -10.67
CA ALA A 71 5.62 2.46 -9.39
C ALA A 71 5.13 3.85 -8.96
N ILE A 72 5.97 4.89 -9.12
CA ILE A 72 5.57 6.25 -8.75
C ILE A 72 4.37 6.71 -9.59
N PRO A 73 4.38 6.64 -10.94
CA PRO A 73 3.19 6.94 -11.72
C PRO A 73 1.95 6.13 -11.33
N MET A 74 2.08 4.81 -11.11
CA MET A 74 0.95 3.99 -10.63
C MET A 74 0.36 4.56 -9.33
N MET A 75 1.22 4.86 -8.35
CA MET A 75 0.82 5.44 -7.08
C MET A 75 0.17 6.82 -7.24
N MET A 76 0.65 7.65 -8.17
CA MET A 76 0.10 9.00 -8.40
C MET A 76 -1.32 8.99 -9.00
N GLU A 77 -1.77 7.86 -9.57
CA GLU A 77 -3.15 7.68 -10.02
C GLU A 77 -4.11 7.27 -8.89
N CYS A 78 -3.58 7.04 -7.69
CA CYS A 78 -4.35 6.65 -6.51
C CYS A 78 -4.66 7.85 -5.59
N GLU A 79 -5.65 7.66 -4.72
CA GLU A 79 -6.09 8.63 -3.71
C GLU A 79 -5.43 8.35 -2.35
N ALA A 80 -5.04 7.10 -2.11
CA ALA A 80 -4.38 6.67 -0.88
C ALA A 80 -3.20 5.72 -1.15
N VAL A 81 -2.29 5.64 -0.18
CA VAL A 81 -1.18 4.69 -0.16
C VAL A 81 -1.22 3.88 1.13
N ALA A 82 -1.29 2.56 0.99
CA ALA A 82 -1.26 1.61 2.09
C ALA A 82 0.14 1.02 2.26
N PHE A 83 0.76 1.30 3.40
CA PHE A 83 2.11 0.88 3.71
C PHE A 83 2.13 -0.42 4.51
N LEU A 84 2.82 -1.43 3.98
CA LEU A 84 3.12 -2.68 4.68
C LEU A 84 4.11 -2.46 5.83
N PRO A 85 4.11 -3.33 6.86
CA PRO A 85 5.10 -3.30 7.92
C PRO A 85 6.54 -3.30 7.38
N GLY A 86 7.38 -2.49 8.00
CA GLY A 86 8.77 -2.35 7.62
C GLY A 86 9.03 -1.46 6.39
N TRP A 87 8.02 -0.69 5.94
CA TRP A 87 8.18 0.23 4.81
C TRP A 87 9.27 1.28 5.06
N GLN A 88 9.48 1.69 6.32
CA GLN A 88 10.48 2.70 6.69
C GLN A 88 11.91 2.24 6.36
N GLN A 89 12.18 0.93 6.37
CA GLN A 89 13.49 0.38 6.03
C GLN A 89 13.66 0.20 4.50
N SER A 90 12.57 0.23 3.73
CA SER A 90 12.60 0.10 2.27
C SER A 90 12.99 1.41 1.59
N LYS A 91 14.09 1.41 0.84
CA LYS A 91 14.50 2.56 0.01
C LYS A 91 13.41 2.97 -0.99
N GLY A 92 12.70 2.00 -1.57
CA GLY A 92 11.62 2.26 -2.52
C GLY A 92 10.37 2.83 -1.84
N ALA A 93 9.91 2.19 -0.76
CA ALA A 93 8.70 2.62 -0.07
C ALA A 93 8.86 3.98 0.60
N ARG A 94 10.06 4.35 1.06
CA ARG A 94 10.34 5.71 1.53
C ARG A 94 10.23 6.77 0.42
N GLN A 95 10.64 6.46 -0.81
CA GLN A 95 10.47 7.38 -1.94
C GLN A 95 8.99 7.56 -2.30
N GLU A 96 8.24 6.46 -2.30
CA GLU A 96 6.77 6.46 -2.46
C GLU A 96 6.12 7.31 -1.36
N PHE A 97 6.48 7.11 -0.09
CA PHE A 97 6.01 7.90 1.05
C PHE A 97 6.29 9.40 0.89
N THR A 98 7.54 9.79 0.61
CA THR A 98 7.89 11.20 0.46
C THR A 98 7.06 11.86 -0.65
N ARG A 99 6.84 11.16 -1.76
CA ARG A 99 6.03 11.67 -2.86
C ARG A 99 4.55 11.74 -2.49
N ALA A 100 3.98 10.68 -1.93
CA ALA A 100 2.57 10.62 -1.53
C ALA A 100 2.24 11.72 -0.51
N HIS A 101 3.09 11.90 0.50
CA HIS A 101 2.93 12.94 1.51
C HIS A 101 2.99 14.34 0.90
N ALA A 102 3.96 14.61 0.02
CA ALA A 102 4.11 15.92 -0.62
C ALA A 102 2.93 16.30 -1.53
N TYR A 103 2.19 15.31 -2.05
CA TYR A 103 1.03 15.51 -2.92
C TYR A 103 -0.32 15.40 -2.16
N GLY A 104 -0.28 15.19 -0.85
CA GLY A 104 -1.48 15.13 -0.01
C GLY A 104 -2.35 13.88 -0.24
N LEU A 105 -1.75 12.77 -0.67
CA LEU A 105 -2.44 11.48 -0.70
C LEU A 105 -2.72 11.02 0.73
N GLU A 106 -3.81 10.27 0.92
CA GLU A 106 -4.09 9.68 2.23
C GLU A 106 -3.06 8.57 2.51
N LEU A 107 -2.49 8.58 3.71
CA LEU A 107 -1.44 7.63 4.09
C LEU A 107 -2.03 6.65 5.09
N LEU A 108 -1.92 5.36 4.79
CA LEU A 108 -2.45 4.28 5.62
C LEU A 108 -1.31 3.37 6.07
N GLN A 109 -1.34 2.91 7.32
CA GLN A 109 -0.48 1.85 7.79
C GLN A 109 -1.27 0.56 7.91
N LEU A 110 -0.76 -0.52 7.31
CA LEU A 110 -1.34 -1.85 7.44
C LEU A 110 -0.73 -2.56 8.65
N GLU A 111 -1.59 -3.11 9.50
CA GLU A 111 -1.18 -4.08 10.51
C GLU A 111 -1.32 -5.48 9.92
N VAL A 112 -0.18 -6.17 9.77
CA VAL A 112 -0.12 -7.54 9.23
C VAL A 112 0.28 -8.49 10.34
N GLU A 113 -0.36 -9.65 10.38
CA GLU A 113 0.03 -10.78 11.22
C GLU A 113 0.30 -12.02 10.38
N GLU A 114 1.07 -12.93 10.95
CA GLU A 114 1.24 -14.27 10.42
C GLU A 114 0.43 -15.25 11.28
N VAL A 115 -0.50 -15.97 10.66
CA VAL A 115 -1.36 -16.97 11.31
C VAL A 115 -1.17 -18.28 10.56
N VAL A 116 -0.58 -19.27 11.24
CA VAL A 116 -0.33 -20.61 10.69
C VAL A 116 0.46 -20.58 9.35
N GLY A 117 1.42 -19.65 9.22
CA GLY A 117 2.27 -19.53 8.03
C GLY A 117 1.67 -18.72 6.87
N GLU A 118 0.46 -18.19 7.05
CA GLU A 118 -0.18 -17.28 6.09
C GLU A 118 -0.17 -15.85 6.62
N LEU A 119 0.03 -14.87 5.73
CA LEU A 119 0.02 -13.45 6.08
C LEU A 119 -1.38 -12.87 5.91
N TRP A 120 -1.87 -12.19 6.95
CA TRP A 120 -3.20 -11.60 7.00
C TRP A 120 -3.11 -10.14 7.45
N VAL A 121 -3.89 -9.26 6.81
CA VAL A 121 -4.03 -7.88 7.26
C VAL A 121 -5.15 -7.80 8.29
N LYS A 122 -4.83 -7.34 9.51
CA LYS A 122 -5.81 -7.14 10.59
C LYS A 122 -6.69 -5.94 10.33
N ARG A 123 -6.04 -4.81 10.02
CA ARG A 123 -6.66 -3.51 9.86
C ARG A 123 -5.73 -2.55 9.12
N HIS A 124 -6.32 -1.49 8.60
CA HIS A 124 -5.63 -0.33 8.06
C HIS A 124 -5.91 0.88 8.95
N LEU A 125 -4.87 1.59 9.39
CA LEU A 125 -4.98 2.76 10.25
C LEU A 125 -4.48 4.01 9.50
N PRO A 126 -4.97 5.21 9.83
CA PRO A 126 -4.34 6.44 9.36
C PRO A 126 -2.87 6.47 9.78
N LEU A 127 -1.97 6.71 8.85
CA LEU A 127 -0.55 6.95 9.12
C LEU A 127 -0.37 8.43 9.43
N VAL A 128 -0.35 8.75 10.72
CA VAL A 128 -0.09 10.11 11.21
C VAL A 128 1.42 10.35 11.22
N VAL A 129 1.86 11.44 10.59
CA VAL A 129 3.28 11.82 10.44
C VAL A 129 3.57 13.20 10.99
#